data_AF-A0A932QQ17-F1
#
_entry.id   AF-A0A932QQ17-F1
#
_cell.length_a   1.000
_cell.length_b   1.000
_cell.length_c   1.000
_cell.angle_alpha   90.00
_cell.angle_beta   90.00
_cell.angle_gamma   90.00
#
_symmetry.space_group_name_H-M   'P 1'
#
loop_
_entity.id
_entity.type
_entity.pdbx_description
1 polymer ?
#
loop_
_entity_poly.entity_id
_entity_poly.type
_entity_poly.pdbx_seq_one_letter_code
_entity_poly.pdbx_strand_id
1 'polypeptide(L)'
;MNSSDVNPPPIPLSNQPKLPSPSALLKETWENYSRNWKTYIGIVLVPLILTLLTSFLLKRGTIVILIVLAILIFLLDYFAIFALLIAISESGASPSVSRSYQKALSLFFPFAWMNFIASFTIFGGAILLFVPGIILSIF
;
A
#
# COMPACT_ATOMS: atom_id res chain seq x y z
N MET A 1 9.35 10.62 -50.96
CA MET A 1 10.70 10.61 -50.37
C MET A 1 10.60 9.85 -49.06
N ASN A 2 11.15 8.64 -49.05
CA ASN A 2 10.97 7.65 -47.99
C ASN A 2 11.92 8.00 -46.85
N SER A 3 11.40 8.39 -45.69
CA SER A 3 12.18 8.57 -44.46
C SER A 3 12.64 7.19 -44.02
N SER A 4 13.85 6.82 -44.44
CA SER A 4 14.54 5.62 -44.05
C SER A 4 14.42 5.41 -42.54
N ASP A 5 13.75 4.32 -42.15
CA ASP A 5 13.76 3.77 -40.81
C ASP A 5 15.21 3.44 -40.42
N VAL A 6 15.90 4.43 -39.87
CA VAL A 6 17.20 4.20 -39.23
C VAL A 6 16.89 3.59 -37.86
N ASN A 7 16.77 2.26 -37.84
CA ASN A 7 16.74 1.54 -36.58
C ASN A 7 18.02 1.88 -35.79
N PRO A 8 17.90 2.42 -34.57
CA PRO A 8 19.08 2.70 -33.77
C PRO A 8 19.85 1.39 -33.53
N PRO A 9 21.19 1.43 -33.51
CA PRO A 9 22.00 0.24 -33.28
C PRO A 9 21.61 -0.41 -31.94
N PRO A 10 21.60 -1.75 -31.86
CA PRO A 10 21.26 -2.46 -30.64
C PRO A 10 22.19 -2.04 -29.51
N ILE A 11 21.61 -1.64 -28.38
CA ILE A 11 22.35 -1.21 -27.20
C ILE A 11 23.21 -2.40 -26.72
N PRO A 12 24.54 -2.25 -26.58
CA PRO A 12 25.40 -3.31 -26.09
C PRO A 12 24.92 -3.78 -24.70
N LEU A 13 24.67 -5.08 -24.55
CA LEU A 13 24.24 -5.70 -23.28
C LEU A 13 25.24 -5.45 -22.13
N SER A 14 26.48 -5.03 -22.43
CA SER A 14 27.51 -4.67 -21.45
C SER A 14 27.21 -3.38 -20.67
N ASN A 15 26.27 -2.55 -21.13
CA ASN A 15 25.90 -1.29 -20.47
C ASN A 15 24.63 -1.42 -19.61
N GLN A 16 24.12 -2.62 -19.40
CA GLN A 16 22.99 -2.82 -18.49
C GLN A 16 23.48 -2.69 -17.04
N PRO A 17 22.84 -1.84 -16.21
CA PRO A 17 23.19 -1.74 -14.80
C PRO A 17 23.02 -3.12 -14.16
N LYS A 18 24.13 -3.64 -13.61
CA LYS A 18 24.14 -4.93 -12.94
C LYS A 18 23.17 -4.86 -11.76
N LEU A 19 22.18 -5.75 -11.74
CA LEU A 19 21.23 -5.84 -10.64
C LEU A 19 22.02 -6.00 -9.32
N PRO A 20 21.65 -5.26 -8.26
CA PRO A 20 22.29 -5.40 -6.96
C PRO A 20 22.16 -6.84 -6.49
N SER A 21 23.19 -7.35 -5.81
CA SER A 21 23.14 -8.70 -5.24
C SER A 21 22.03 -8.77 -4.17
N PRO A 22 21.41 -9.95 -3.94
CA PRO A 22 20.42 -10.11 -2.88
C PRO A 22 20.93 -9.67 -1.50
N SER A 23 22.21 -9.89 -1.22
CA SER A 23 22.87 -9.41 0.00
C SER A 23 22.97 -7.89 0.10
N ALA A 24 23.17 -7.19 -1.03
CA ALA A 24 23.22 -5.74 -1.07
C ALA A 24 21.82 -5.15 -0.78
N LEU A 25 20.76 -5.74 -1.35
CA LEU A 25 19.38 -5.34 -1.07
C LEU A 25 19.00 -5.53 0.40
N LEU A 26 19.40 -6.64 1.02
CA LEU A 26 19.17 -6.89 2.45
C LEU A 26 19.91 -5.88 3.32
N LYS A 27 21.17 -5.58 2.97
CA LYS A 27 21.97 -4.57 3.69
C LYS A 27 21.34 -3.19 3.57
N GLU A 28 20.92 -2.78 2.38
CA GLU A 28 20.23 -1.51 2.15
C GLU A 28 18.92 -1.42 2.93
N THR A 29 18.12 -2.49 2.91
CA THR A 29 16.86 -2.57 3.67
C THR A 29 17.12 -2.46 5.19
N TRP A 30 18.15 -3.16 5.68
CA TRP A 30 18.55 -3.12 7.08
C TRP A 30 19.05 -1.74 7.51
N GLU A 31 19.90 -1.11 6.71
CA GLU A 31 20.39 0.25 6.96
C GLU A 31 19.24 1.27 6.96
N ASN A 32 18.30 1.16 6.01
CA ASN A 32 17.11 2.00 5.97
C ASN A 32 16.23 1.79 7.21
N TYR A 33 16.00 0.54 7.61
CA TYR A 33 15.24 0.21 8.81
C TYR A 33 15.90 0.75 10.08
N SER A 34 17.19 0.47 10.27
CA SER A 34 17.95 0.93 11.44
C SER A 34 18.07 2.46 11.53
N ARG A 35 17.99 3.17 10.40
CA ARG A 35 17.98 4.64 10.35
C ARG A 35 16.62 5.22 10.74
N ASN A 36 15.53 4.62 10.24
CA ASN A 36 14.18 5.18 10.32
C ASN A 36 13.27 4.49 11.35
N TRP A 37 13.80 3.57 12.16
CA TRP A 37 13.03 2.77 13.12
C TRP A 37 12.13 3.60 14.04
N LYS A 38 12.57 4.79 14.48
CA LYS A 38 11.77 5.68 15.33
C LYS A 38 10.49 6.15 14.63
N THR A 39 10.58 6.47 13.35
CA THR A 39 9.43 6.86 12.54
C THR A 39 8.49 5.67 12.35
N TYR A 40 9.02 4.49 12.06
CA TYR A 40 8.21 3.28 11.88
C TYR A 40 7.47 2.91 13.17
N ILE A 41 8.18 2.92 14.30
CA ILE A 41 7.57 2.72 15.62
C ILE A 41 6.54 3.82 15.90
N GLY A 42 6.84 5.08 15.58
CA GLY A 42 5.90 6.18 15.76
C GLY A 42 4.60 5.98 14.98
N ILE A 43 4.67 5.53 13.73
CA ILE A 43 3.51 5.24 12.89
C ILE A 43 2.69 4.08 13.48
N VAL A 44 3.33 3.01 13.94
CA VAL A 44 2.64 1.83 14.52
C VAL A 44 2.08 2.13 15.91
N LEU A 45 2.73 2.98 16.70
CA LEU A 45 2.29 3.32 18.05
C LEU A 45 1.00 4.12 18.08
N VAL A 46 0.74 4.97 17.09
CA VAL A 46 -0.48 5.79 17.03
C VAL A 46 -1.76 4.95 17.06
N PRO A 47 -2.00 4.01 16.13
CA PRO A 47 -3.18 3.15 16.18
C PRO A 47 -3.16 2.20 17.38
N LEU A 48 -1.98 1.75 17.83
CA LEU A 48 -1.87 0.87 19.00
C LEU A 48 -2.33 1.56 20.28
N ILE A 49 -1.87 2.80 20.53
CA ILE A 49 -2.30 3.60 21.67
C ILE A 49 -3.79 3.89 21.59
N LEU A 50 -4.31 4.23 20.41
CA LEU A 50 -5.73 4.48 20.23
C LEU A 50 -6.55 3.21 20.50
N THR A 51 -6.14 2.06 19.99
CA THR A 51 -6.80 0.77 20.22
C THR A 51 -6.82 0.39 21.70
N LEU A 52 -5.72 0.63 22.42
CA LEU A 52 -5.67 0.42 23.86
C LEU A 52 -6.61 1.38 24.60
N LEU A 53 -6.57 2.67 24.29
CA LEU A 53 -7.41 3.68 24.92
C LEU A 53 -8.90 3.36 24.73
N THR A 54 -9.27 3.04 23.50
CA THR A 54 -10.66 2.70 23.14
C THR A 54 -11.12 1.40 23.80
N SER A 55 -10.25 0.42 23.99
CA SER A 55 -10.57 -0.82 24.74
C SER A 55 -11.00 -0.55 26.19
N PHE A 56 -10.48 0.50 26.83
CA PHE A 56 -10.93 0.92 28.16
C PHE A 56 -12.30 1.60 28.11
N LEU A 57 -12.58 2.40 27.08
CA LEU A 57 -13.86 3.09 26.88
C LEU A 57 -14.99 2.12 26.47
N LEU A 58 -14.64 1.06 25.74
CA LEU A 58 -15.56 0.02 25.25
C LEU A 58 -16.36 -0.64 26.37
N LYS A 59 -15.78 -0.74 27.58
CA LYS A 59 -16.44 -1.34 28.75
C LYS A 59 -17.58 -0.49 29.33
N ARG A 60 -17.70 0.77 28.92
CA ARG A 60 -18.67 1.74 29.48
C ARG A 60 -19.52 2.46 28.42
N GLY A 61 -19.28 2.21 27.14
CA GLY A 61 -19.92 2.91 26.03
C GLY A 61 -21.26 2.30 25.58
N THR A 62 -22.09 3.12 24.93
CA THR A 62 -23.29 2.64 24.22
C THR A 62 -22.90 2.02 22.87
N ILE A 63 -23.71 1.07 22.36
CA ILE A 63 -23.44 0.36 21.09
C ILE A 63 -23.11 1.30 19.92
N VAL A 64 -23.78 2.46 19.83
CA VAL A 64 -23.55 3.47 18.79
C VAL A 64 -22.15 4.06 18.89
N ILE A 65 -21.71 4.43 20.09
CA ILE A 65 -20.35 4.94 20.34
C ILE A 65 -19.32 3.89 19.96
N LEU A 66 -19.57 2.62 20.28
CA LEU A 66 -18.66 1.52 19.95
C LEU A 66 -18.49 1.35 18.44
N ILE A 67 -19.59 1.41 17.67
CA ILE A 67 -19.55 1.29 16.21
C ILE A 67 -18.76 2.44 15.59
N VAL A 68 -19.04 3.69 16.00
CA VAL A 68 -18.33 4.87 15.48
C VAL A 68 -16.83 4.76 15.77
N LEU A 69 -16.48 4.34 16.98
CA LEU A 69 -15.08 4.19 17.41
C LEU A 69 -14.37 3.07 16.65
N ALA A 70 -15.03 1.94 16.42
CA ALA A 70 -14.50 0.85 15.63
C ALA A 70 -14.20 1.26 14.18
N ILE A 71 -15.10 2.04 13.55
CA ILE A 71 -14.88 2.58 12.21
C ILE A 71 -13.67 3.52 12.18
N LEU A 72 -13.53 4.39 13.19
CA LEU A 72 -12.39 5.31 13.31
C LEU A 72 -11.06 4.57 13.47
N ILE A 73 -11.01 3.54 14.32
CA ILE A 73 -9.81 2.71 14.50
C ILE A 73 -9.47 1.99 13.20
N PHE A 74 -10.46 1.37 12.55
CA PHE A 74 -10.27 0.67 11.29
C PHE A 74 -9.68 1.60 10.21
N LEU A 75 -10.23 2.81 10.08
CA LEU A 75 -9.69 3.81 9.17
C LEU A 75 -8.25 4.20 9.54
N LEU A 76 -7.98 4.41 10.83
CA LEU A 76 -6.64 4.79 11.29
C LEU A 76 -5.60 3.69 11.06
N ASP A 77 -5.93 2.43 11.31
CA ASP A 77 -5.09 1.27 11.02
C ASP A 77 -4.78 1.20 9.53
N TYR A 78 -5.80 1.38 8.70
CA TYR A 78 -5.65 1.43 7.26
C TYR A 78 -4.68 2.54 6.83
N PHE A 79 -4.85 3.76 7.36
CA PHE A 79 -3.92 4.87 7.11
C PHE A 79 -2.50 4.62 7.62
N ALA A 80 -2.34 3.93 8.76
CA ALA A 80 -1.03 3.60 9.30
C ALA A 80 -0.24 2.68 8.36
N ILE A 81 -0.91 1.72 7.70
CA ILE A 81 -0.30 0.86 6.69
C ILE A 81 0.23 1.69 5.51
N PHE A 82 -0.56 2.64 5.01
CA PHE A 82 -0.10 3.54 3.93
C PHE A 82 1.04 4.45 4.38
N ALA A 83 0.94 5.03 5.57
CA ALA A 83 1.97 5.88 6.12
C ALA A 83 3.29 5.12 6.25
N LEU A 84 3.23 3.84 6.67
CA LEU A 84 4.40 2.96 6.76
C LEU A 84 4.97 2.66 5.37
N LEU A 85 4.13 2.31 4.40
CA LEU A 85 4.57 2.03 3.03
C LEU A 85 5.26 3.25 2.39
N ILE A 86 4.69 4.44 2.58
CA ILE A 86 5.27 5.71 2.12
C ILE A 86 6.62 5.95 2.80
N ALA A 87 6.69 5.78 4.12
CA ALA A 87 7.91 5.97 4.90
C ALA A 87 9.02 4.97 4.53
N ILE A 88 8.67 3.78 4.03
CA ILE A 88 9.62 2.81 3.47
C ILE A 88 10.07 3.23 2.07
N SER A 89 9.14 3.73 1.25
CA SER A 89 9.42 4.13 -0.15
C SER A 89 10.30 5.38 -0.29
N GLU A 90 10.28 6.27 0.71
CA GLU A 90 11.08 7.51 0.72
C GLU A 90 12.47 7.28 1.34
N SER A 91 13.13 6.17 0.99
CA SER A 91 14.47 5.78 1.44
C SER A 91 15.51 6.85 1.07
N GLY A 92 15.64 7.88 1.90
CA GLY A 92 16.55 9.00 1.68
C GLY A 92 16.24 10.25 2.50
N ALA A 93 14.95 10.54 2.73
CA ALA A 93 14.54 11.64 3.61
C ALA A 93 14.14 11.07 4.97
N SER A 94 14.58 11.67 6.08
CA SER A 94 14.10 11.32 7.43
C SER A 94 12.58 11.57 7.48
N PRO A 95 11.73 10.54 7.35
CA PRO A 95 10.31 10.77 7.22
C PRO A 95 9.77 11.17 8.60
N SER A 96 9.06 12.29 8.67
CA SER A 96 8.33 12.65 9.88
C SER A 96 7.01 11.90 9.92
N VAL A 97 6.63 11.37 11.09
CA VAL A 97 5.37 10.63 11.30
C VAL A 97 4.18 11.43 10.75
N SER A 98 4.09 12.74 11.07
CA SER A 98 3.00 13.60 10.60
C SER A 98 2.95 13.74 9.08
N ARG A 99 4.11 13.86 8.44
CA ARG A 99 4.23 13.99 6.98
C ARG A 99 3.82 12.69 6.28
N SER A 100 4.18 11.55 6.85
CA SER A 100 3.77 10.23 6.34
C SER A 100 2.25 10.07 6.36
N TYR A 101 1.57 10.48 7.44
CA TYR A 101 0.11 10.48 7.50
C TYR A 101 -0.55 11.48 6.54
N GLN A 102 0.01 12.69 6.41
CA GLN A 102 -0.51 13.68 5.46
C GLN A 102 -0.41 13.19 4.02
N LYS A 103 0.70 12.54 3.67
CA LYS A 103 0.88 11.97 2.33
C LYS A 103 -0.02 10.74 2.13
N ALA A 104 -0.19 9.90 3.15
CA ALA A 104 -1.13 8.78 3.12
C ALA A 104 -2.56 9.24 2.84
N LEU A 105 -3.00 10.35 3.45
CA LEU A 105 -4.30 10.96 3.18
C LEU A 105 -4.43 11.42 1.71
N SER A 106 -3.39 12.02 1.14
CA SER A 106 -3.42 12.44 -0.27
C SER A 106 -3.51 11.26 -1.26
N LEU A 107 -3.00 10.09 -0.87
CA LEU A 107 -3.03 8.87 -1.68
C LEU A 107 -4.27 8.01 -1.43
N PHE A 108 -5.08 8.34 -0.42
CA PHE A 108 -6.27 7.57 -0.07
C PHE A 108 -7.28 7.49 -1.22
N PHE A 109 -7.60 8.64 -1.81
CA PHE A 109 -8.59 8.72 -2.89
C PHE A 109 -8.17 7.94 -4.14
N PRO A 110 -6.96 8.12 -4.71
CA PRO A 110 -6.53 7.34 -5.88
C PRO A 110 -6.44 5.84 -5.57
N PHE A 111 -6.03 5.46 -4.35
CA PHE A 111 -6.00 4.04 -3.95
C PHE A 111 -7.41 3.44 -3.85
N ALA A 112 -8.33 4.14 -3.19
CA ALA A 112 -9.73 3.70 -3.08
C ALA A 112 -10.36 3.54 -4.46
N TRP A 113 -10.08 4.49 -5.37
CA TRP A 113 -10.53 4.42 -6.76
C TRP A 113 -9.94 3.23 -7.51
N MET A 114 -8.65 2.96 -7.34
CA MET A 114 -7.99 1.80 -7.94
C MET A 114 -8.60 0.48 -7.46
N ASN A 115 -8.89 0.36 -6.16
CA ASN A 115 -9.52 -0.84 -5.59
C ASN A 115 -10.97 -1.00 -6.06
N PHE A 116 -11.68 0.11 -6.23
CA PHE A 116 -13.01 0.10 -6.81
C PHE A 116 -12.99 -0.48 -8.23
N ILE A 117 -12.11 0.02 -9.10
CA ILE A 117 -11.94 -0.51 -10.46
C ILE A 117 -11.54 -1.99 -10.44
N ALA A 118 -10.54 -2.35 -9.62
CA ALA A 118 -10.07 -3.73 -9.51
C ALA A 118 -11.19 -4.70 -9.08
N SER A 119 -12.04 -4.28 -8.13
CA SER A 119 -13.19 -5.06 -7.69
C SER A 119 -14.20 -5.26 -8.82
N PHE A 120 -14.49 -4.23 -9.62
CA PHE A 120 -15.34 -4.36 -10.81
C PHE A 120 -14.73 -5.28 -11.87
N THR A 121 -13.42 -5.23 -12.08
CA THR A 121 -12.72 -6.13 -13.01
C THR A 121 -12.82 -7.59 -12.55
N ILE A 122 -12.56 -7.86 -11.26
CA ILE A 122 -12.67 -9.21 -10.69
C ILE A 122 -14.11 -9.70 -10.79
N PHE A 123 -15.08 -8.85 -10.44
CA PHE A 123 -16.50 -9.20 -10.52
C PHE A 123 -16.96 -9.47 -11.96
N GLY A 124 -16.57 -8.62 -12.91
CA GLY A 124 -16.86 -8.81 -14.33
C GLY A 124 -16.21 -10.07 -14.88
N GLY A 125 -14.94 -10.34 -14.51
CA GLY A 125 -14.24 -11.57 -14.87
C GLY A 125 -14.90 -12.81 -14.26
N ALA A 126 -15.34 -12.74 -13.01
CA ALA A 126 -16.07 -13.82 -12.36
C ALA A 126 -17.38 -14.11 -13.10
N ILE A 127 -18.20 -13.10 -13.42
CA ILE A 127 -19.43 -13.28 -14.20
C ILE A 127 -19.15 -13.93 -15.55
N LEU A 128 -18.13 -13.46 -16.27
CA LEU A 128 -17.73 -14.01 -17.56
C LEU A 128 -17.31 -15.48 -17.50
N LEU A 129 -16.83 -15.97 -16.36
CA LEU A 129 -16.49 -17.39 -16.16
C LEU A 129 -17.67 -18.21 -15.63
N PHE A 130 -18.42 -17.68 -14.66
CA PHE A 130 -19.53 -18.40 -14.02
C PHE A 130 -20.71 -18.60 -14.97
N VAL A 131 -21.10 -17.58 -15.73
CA VAL A 131 -22.26 -17.68 -16.63
C VAL A 131 -22.10 -18.80 -17.67
N PRO A 132 -21.02 -18.85 -18.49
CA PRO A 132 -20.86 -19.95 -19.42
C PRO A 132 -20.63 -21.29 -18.73
N GLY A 133 -19.97 -21.31 -17.56
CA GLY A 133 -19.80 -22.53 -16.76
C GLY A 133 -21.13 -23.14 -16.34
N ILE A 134 -22.10 -22.31 -15.92
CA ILE A 134 -23.46 -22.76 -15.58
C ILE A 134 -24.20 -23.24 -16.83
N ILE A 135 -24.12 -22.51 -17.95
CA ILE A 135 -24.79 -22.90 -19.20
C ILE A 135 -24.28 -24.27 -19.68
N LEU A 136 -22.97 -24.47 -19.75
CA LEU A 136 -22.36 -25.75 -20.16
C LEU A 136 -22.60 -26.90 -19.18
N SER A 137 -23.01 -26.61 -17.94
CA SER A 137 -23.35 -27.66 -16.97
C SER A 137 -24.78 -28.21 -17.15
N ILE A 138 -25.65 -27.45 -17.81
CA ILE A 138 -27.06 -27.79 -18.01
C ILE A 138 -27.29 -28.44 -19.37
N PHE A 139 -26.62 -27.94 -20.42
CA PHE A 139 -26.72 -28.42 -21.79
C PHE A 139 -25.62 -29.42 -22.12
#